data_AF-A0A7W0GD35-F1
#
_entry.id   AF-A0A7W0GD35-F1
#
_cell.length_a   1.000
_cell.length_b   1.000
_cell.length_c   1.000
_cell.angle_alpha   90.00
_cell.angle_beta   90.00
_cell.angle_gamma   90.00
#
_symmetry.space_group_name_H-M   'P 1'
#
loop_
_entity.id
_entity.type
_entity.pdbx_description
1 polymer ?
#
loop_
_entity_poly.entity_id
_entity_poly.type
_entity_poly.pdbx_seq_one_letter_code
_entity_poly.pdbx_strand_id
1 'polypeptide(L)'
;MAEFVAAEGASLADSFFAVAALMVALLTGGFALQTSARLRSEETAGRLEPLLGAAVPRWRYAGSHLLVAAAGSVGLLLAAGVGLGLGYAVQTEDVTQIGRLAGAALVYTPAVWSLVGAVALLFGLLPRAVAVSWAVLVLAAFVALLGGSVRLPDWATNLSPFQHTPRLPVDALAVAPLAVITVIAVGLTAGGVLALRRRDIG
;
A
#
# COMPACT_ATOMS: atom_id res chain seq x y z
N MET A 1 -10.74 -7.71 -22.89
CA MET A 1 -11.12 -8.77 -21.93
C MET A 1 -10.49 -10.13 -22.23
N ALA A 2 -10.01 -10.39 -23.46
CA ALA A 2 -9.31 -11.64 -23.81
C ALA A 2 -7.84 -11.72 -23.35
N GLU A 3 -7.18 -10.58 -23.09
CA GLU A 3 -5.77 -10.54 -22.69
C GLU A 3 -5.51 -10.90 -21.22
N PHE A 4 -6.57 -11.01 -20.41
CA PHE A 4 -6.47 -11.48 -19.02
C PHE A 4 -6.53 -13.01 -18.89
N VAL A 5 -6.80 -13.74 -19.97
CA VAL A 5 -7.15 -15.18 -19.92
C VAL A 5 -5.97 -16.11 -20.21
N ALA A 6 -4.82 -15.62 -20.66
CA ALA A 6 -3.65 -16.48 -20.84
C ALA A 6 -2.35 -15.69 -20.78
N ALA A 7 -1.80 -15.52 -19.57
CA ALA A 7 -0.35 -15.66 -19.48
C ALA A 7 -0.05 -17.14 -19.78
N GLU A 8 0.80 -17.44 -20.76
CA GLU A 8 1.16 -18.81 -21.14
C GLU A 8 1.52 -19.63 -19.88
N GLY A 9 0.66 -20.59 -19.51
CA GLY A 9 0.88 -21.53 -18.41
C GLY A 9 0.14 -21.27 -17.09
N ALA A 10 -0.52 -20.13 -16.89
CA ALA A 10 -1.28 -19.85 -15.66
C ALA A 10 -2.74 -20.34 -15.76
N SER A 11 -3.27 -20.93 -14.70
CA SER A 11 -4.69 -21.35 -14.68
C SER A 11 -5.64 -20.16 -14.61
N LEU A 12 -6.91 -20.35 -14.99
CA LEU A 12 -7.94 -19.32 -14.81
C LEU A 12 -8.09 -18.93 -13.33
N ALA A 13 -7.92 -19.90 -12.42
CA ALA A 13 -7.91 -19.65 -10.98
C ALA A 13 -6.73 -18.76 -10.56
N ASP A 14 -5.53 -18.98 -11.10
CA ASP A 14 -4.37 -18.13 -10.82
C ASP A 14 -4.59 -16.69 -11.26
N SER A 15 -5.15 -16.51 -12.45
CA SER A 15 -5.49 -15.18 -12.98
C SER A 15 -6.53 -14.49 -12.11
N PHE A 16 -7.56 -15.22 -11.68
CA PHE A 16 -8.55 -14.71 -10.73
C PHE A 16 -7.92 -14.29 -9.40
N PHE A 17 -7.09 -15.13 -8.79
CA PHE A 17 -6.47 -14.84 -7.50
C PHE A 17 -5.44 -13.70 -7.57
N ALA A 18 -4.72 -13.56 -8.68
CA ALA A 18 -3.83 -12.42 -8.89
C ALA A 18 -4.60 -11.09 -8.91
N VAL A 19 -5.75 -11.05 -9.62
CA VAL A 19 -6.63 -9.88 -9.62
C VAL A 19 -7.26 -9.66 -8.24
N ALA A 20 -7.71 -10.71 -7.57
CA ALA A 20 -8.29 -10.61 -6.22
C ALA A 20 -7.28 -10.05 -5.20
N ALA A 21 -6.02 -10.52 -5.24
CA ALA A 21 -4.94 -10.02 -4.40
C ALA A 21 -4.66 -8.53 -4.67
N LEU A 22 -4.63 -8.12 -5.94
CA LEU A 22 -4.50 -6.71 -6.33
C LEU A 22 -5.65 -5.85 -5.77
N MET A 23 -6.90 -6.33 -5.87
CA MET A 23 -8.07 -5.59 -5.34
C MET A 23 -7.99 -5.40 -3.83
N VAL A 24 -7.68 -6.47 -3.11
CA VAL A 24 -7.44 -6.42 -1.66
C VAL A 24 -6.30 -5.46 -1.33
N ALA A 25 -5.22 -5.45 -2.11
CA ALA A 25 -4.10 -4.56 -1.88
C ALA A 25 -4.47 -3.08 -2.08
N LEU A 26 -5.28 -2.74 -3.08
CA LEU A 26 -5.79 -1.39 -3.28
C LEU A 26 -6.72 -0.95 -2.14
N LEU A 27 -7.62 -1.83 -1.70
CA LEU A 27 -8.47 -1.57 -0.52
C LEU A 27 -7.64 -1.35 0.74
N THR A 28 -6.59 -2.17 0.93
CA THR A 28 -5.64 -2.02 2.02
C THR A 28 -4.84 -0.72 1.91
N GLY A 29 -4.53 -0.27 0.69
CA GLY A 29 -4.01 1.06 0.42
C GLY A 29 -4.92 2.17 0.94
N GLY A 30 -6.24 2.03 0.74
CA GLY A 30 -7.24 2.95 1.29
C GLY A 30 -7.25 2.98 2.82
N PHE A 31 -7.10 1.83 3.48
CA PHE A 31 -6.89 1.76 4.94
C PHE A 31 -5.60 2.50 5.33
N ALA A 32 -4.48 2.17 4.69
CA ALA A 32 -3.18 2.74 5.01
C ALA A 32 -3.15 4.27 4.87
N LEU A 33 -3.78 4.80 3.81
CA LEU A 33 -3.95 6.24 3.61
C LEU A 33 -4.79 6.88 4.72
N GLN A 34 -5.95 6.31 5.05
CA GLN A 34 -6.83 6.87 6.08
C GLN A 34 -6.19 6.87 7.46
N THR A 35 -5.58 5.75 7.86
CA THR A 35 -4.90 5.62 9.14
C THR A 35 -3.73 6.61 9.25
N SER A 36 -2.97 6.80 8.16
CA SER A 36 -1.86 7.76 8.11
C SER A 36 -2.35 9.21 8.11
N ALA A 37 -3.41 9.51 7.36
CA ALA A 37 -4.00 10.84 7.26
C ALA A 37 -4.64 11.31 8.58
N ARG A 38 -4.89 10.38 9.51
CA ARG A 38 -5.35 10.71 10.86
C ARG A 38 -4.42 11.70 11.57
N LEU A 39 -3.12 11.69 11.27
CA LEU A 39 -2.16 12.70 11.74
C LEU A 39 -2.65 14.14 11.48
N ARG A 40 -3.19 14.41 10.29
CA ARG A 40 -3.71 15.72 9.94
C ARG A 40 -5.00 16.05 10.71
N SER A 41 -5.89 15.07 10.86
CA SER A 41 -7.18 15.30 11.55
C SER A 41 -7.00 15.68 13.02
N GLU A 42 -5.99 15.09 13.66
CA GLU A 42 -5.63 15.35 15.05
C GLU A 42 -4.94 16.71 15.19
N GLU A 43 -4.06 17.09 14.25
CA GLU A 43 -3.44 18.42 14.19
C GLU A 43 -4.51 19.52 14.04
N THR A 44 -5.48 19.35 13.14
CA THR A 44 -6.56 20.33 12.93
C THR A 44 -7.55 20.43 14.07
N ALA A 45 -7.66 19.40 14.91
CA ALA A 45 -8.59 19.36 16.03
C ALA A 45 -8.00 19.96 17.32
N GLY A 46 -6.81 20.57 17.28
CA GLY A 46 -6.15 21.18 18.44
C GLY A 46 -5.60 20.17 19.47
N ARG A 47 -5.66 18.86 19.18
CA ARG A 47 -5.23 17.80 20.13
C ARG A 47 -3.72 17.71 20.32
N LEU A 48 -2.94 18.50 19.57
CA LEU A 48 -1.50 18.63 19.75
C LEU A 48 -1.11 19.62 20.86
N GLU A 49 -1.97 20.58 21.20
CA GLU A 49 -1.66 21.59 22.23
C GLU A 49 -1.45 20.97 23.63
N PRO A 50 -2.26 20.00 24.10
CA PRO A 50 -2.01 19.34 25.38
C PRO A 50 -0.77 18.43 25.38
N LEU A 51 -0.41 17.86 24.23
CA LEU A 51 0.72 16.93 24.10
C LEU A 51 2.07 17.63 24.08
N LEU A 52 2.13 18.89 23.64
CA LEU A 52 3.34 19.73 23.77
C LEU A 52 3.64 20.05 25.24
N GLY A 53 2.61 20.10 26.09
CA GLY A 53 2.77 20.17 27.56
C GLY A 53 3.32 18.88 28.19
N ALA A 54 3.22 17.74 27.49
CA ALA A 54 3.63 16.41 27.98
C ALA A 54 5.03 15.95 27.48
N ALA A 55 5.81 16.84 26.87
CA ALA A 55 7.17 16.57 26.36
C ALA A 55 7.30 15.39 25.36
N VAL A 56 6.21 14.98 24.68
CA VAL A 56 6.28 13.93 23.67
C VAL A 56 6.89 14.48 22.38
N PRO A 57 8.00 13.90 21.86
CA PRO A 57 8.61 14.43 20.66
C PRO A 57 7.75 14.15 19.43
N ARG A 58 7.65 15.14 18.53
CA ARG A 58 6.82 15.15 17.31
C ARG A 58 6.99 13.90 16.42
N TRP A 59 8.21 13.34 16.37
CA TRP A 59 8.50 12.13 15.60
C TRP A 59 7.88 10.86 16.20
N ARG A 60 7.72 10.79 17.53
CA ARG A 60 7.12 9.64 18.23
C ARG A 60 5.61 9.62 18.05
N TYR A 61 5.02 10.81 17.99
CA TYR A 61 3.62 10.99 17.61
C TYR A 61 3.37 10.57 16.15
N ALA A 62 4.14 11.11 15.19
CA ALA A 62 3.99 10.69 13.78
C ALA A 62 4.26 9.19 13.59
N GLY A 63 5.31 8.68 14.25
CA GLY A 63 5.72 7.28 14.17
C GLY A 63 4.65 6.30 14.65
N SER A 64 3.85 6.63 15.67
CA SER A 64 2.81 5.70 16.15
C SER A 64 1.71 5.48 15.10
N HIS A 65 1.22 6.54 14.47
CA HIS A 65 0.19 6.42 13.42
C HIS A 65 0.72 5.70 12.18
N LEU A 66 1.94 6.04 11.74
CA LEU A 66 2.57 5.41 10.58
C LEU A 66 2.87 3.94 10.84
N LEU A 67 3.31 3.58 12.05
CA LEU A 67 3.52 2.20 12.45
C LEU A 67 2.21 1.41 12.48
N VAL A 68 1.13 1.99 13.01
CA VAL A 68 -0.21 1.36 13.00
C VAL A 68 -0.70 1.16 11.57
N ALA A 69 -0.52 2.14 10.68
CA ALA A 69 -0.87 2.01 9.27
C ALA A 69 -0.06 0.89 8.58
N ALA A 70 1.26 0.88 8.79
CA ALA A 70 2.16 -0.12 8.19
C ALA A 70 1.87 -1.53 8.71
N ALA A 71 1.80 -1.73 10.03
CA ALA A 71 1.53 -3.03 10.63
C ALA A 71 0.09 -3.51 10.34
N GLY A 72 -0.89 -2.60 10.43
CA GLY A 72 -2.28 -2.90 10.10
C GLY A 72 -2.45 -3.33 8.65
N SER A 73 -1.72 -2.71 7.71
CA SER A 73 -1.75 -3.10 6.30
C SER A 73 -1.22 -4.52 6.07
N VAL A 74 -0.14 -4.93 6.76
CA VAL A 74 0.36 -6.31 6.71
C VAL A 74 -0.69 -7.28 7.26
N GLY A 75 -1.33 -6.93 8.38
CA GLY A 75 -2.41 -7.74 8.96
C GLY A 75 -3.60 -7.92 8.02
N LEU A 76 -4.03 -6.85 7.35
CA LEU A 76 -5.12 -6.87 6.36
C LEU A 76 -4.78 -7.74 5.14
N LEU A 77 -3.58 -7.55 4.56
CA LEU A 77 -3.11 -8.36 3.43
C LEU A 77 -3.02 -9.84 3.81
N LEU A 78 -2.45 -10.14 4.98
CA LEU A 78 -2.33 -11.51 5.48
C LEU A 78 -3.71 -12.14 5.69
N ALA A 79 -4.62 -11.45 6.38
CA ALA A 79 -5.96 -11.94 6.66
C ALA A 79 -6.73 -12.22 5.36
N ALA A 80 -6.66 -11.31 4.39
CA ALA A 80 -7.32 -11.48 3.11
C ALA A 80 -6.71 -12.61 2.27
N GLY A 81 -5.37 -12.70 2.20
CA GLY A 81 -4.69 -13.79 1.49
C GLY A 81 -4.96 -15.16 2.11
N VAL A 82 -4.99 -15.25 3.45
CA VAL A 82 -5.42 -16.45 4.17
C VAL A 82 -6.89 -16.78 3.88
N GLY A 83 -7.78 -15.78 3.85
CA GLY A 83 -9.19 -15.98 3.52
C GLY A 83 -9.39 -16.53 2.10
N LEU A 84 -8.71 -15.96 1.10
CA LEU A 84 -8.70 -16.48 -0.27
C LEU A 84 -8.15 -17.91 -0.31
N GLY A 85 -7.04 -18.14 0.37
CA GLY A 85 -6.37 -19.43 0.50
C GLY A 85 -7.23 -20.52 1.12
N LEU A 86 -7.95 -20.21 2.20
CA LEU A 86 -8.89 -21.12 2.86
C LEU A 86 -10.04 -21.50 1.93
N GLY A 87 -10.65 -20.51 1.26
CA GLY A 87 -11.73 -20.78 0.31
C GLY A 87 -11.28 -21.70 -0.83
N TYR A 88 -10.07 -21.49 -1.33
CA TYR A 88 -9.52 -22.33 -2.40
C TYR A 88 -9.12 -23.73 -1.90
N ALA A 89 -8.46 -23.81 -0.74
CA ALA A 89 -8.04 -25.06 -0.12
C ALA A 89 -9.21 -26.03 0.13
N VAL A 90 -10.38 -25.50 0.52
CA VAL A 90 -11.60 -26.31 0.69
C VAL A 90 -12.09 -26.90 -0.63
N GLN A 91 -11.97 -26.14 -1.73
CA GLN A 91 -12.42 -26.60 -3.05
C GLN A 91 -11.45 -27.61 -3.67
N THR A 92 -10.14 -27.43 -3.47
CA THR A 92 -9.10 -28.27 -4.08
C THR A 92 -8.55 -29.36 -3.16
N GLU A 93 -9.04 -29.43 -1.92
CA GLU A 93 -8.52 -30.30 -0.85
C GLU A 93 -7.00 -30.14 -0.62
N ASP A 94 -6.48 -28.93 -0.83
CA ASP A 94 -5.05 -28.62 -0.74
C ASP A 94 -4.79 -27.44 0.19
N VAL A 95 -4.33 -27.73 1.41
CA VAL A 95 -4.05 -26.72 2.44
C VAL A 95 -2.85 -25.84 2.12
N THR A 96 -1.97 -26.24 1.19
CA THR A 96 -0.80 -25.42 0.80
C THR A 96 -1.21 -24.12 0.11
N GLN A 97 -2.42 -24.08 -0.44
CA GLN A 97 -3.01 -22.89 -1.06
C GLN A 97 -3.17 -21.72 -0.08
N ILE A 98 -3.30 -21.99 1.22
CA ILE A 98 -3.38 -20.96 2.26
C ILE A 98 -2.10 -20.13 2.28
N GLY A 99 -0.94 -20.79 2.39
CA GLY A 99 0.36 -20.12 2.38
C GLY A 99 0.65 -19.45 1.05
N ARG A 100 0.27 -20.09 -0.07
CA ARG A 100 0.48 -19.55 -1.42
C ARG A 100 -0.26 -18.24 -1.62
N LEU A 101 -1.55 -18.18 -1.30
CA LEU A 101 -2.37 -16.98 -1.48
C LEU A 101 -2.12 -15.91 -0.41
N ALA A 102 -1.72 -16.31 0.81
CA ALA A 102 -1.17 -15.37 1.80
C ALA A 102 0.09 -14.68 1.28
N GLY A 103 1.03 -15.43 0.70
CA GLY A 103 2.24 -14.88 0.06
C GLY A 103 1.91 -13.96 -1.11
N ALA A 104 0.93 -14.34 -1.95
CA ALA A 104 0.47 -13.53 -3.07
C ALA A 104 -0.13 -12.19 -2.64
N ALA A 105 -0.85 -12.13 -1.52
CA ALA A 105 -1.34 -10.87 -0.97
C ALA A 105 -0.20 -10.05 -0.32
N LEU A 106 0.67 -10.71 0.46
CA LEU A 106 1.77 -10.03 1.18
C LEU A 106 2.79 -9.38 0.25
N VAL A 107 2.94 -9.86 -0.99
CA VAL A 107 3.86 -9.27 -1.98
C VAL A 107 3.55 -7.79 -2.28
N TYR A 108 2.31 -7.34 -2.04
CA TYR A 108 1.89 -5.94 -2.20
C TYR A 108 2.25 -5.04 -1.02
N THR A 109 2.85 -5.57 0.05
CA THR A 109 3.21 -4.82 1.25
C THR A 109 4.09 -3.60 0.93
N PRO A 110 5.17 -3.69 0.12
CA PRO A 110 5.97 -2.54 -0.26
C PRO A 110 5.16 -1.46 -0.98
N ALA A 111 4.26 -1.86 -1.89
CA ALA A 111 3.41 -0.92 -2.61
C ALA A 111 2.47 -0.17 -1.67
N VAL A 112 1.87 -0.85 -0.69
CA VAL A 112 1.02 -0.18 0.32
C VAL A 112 1.85 0.73 1.23
N TRP A 113 3.05 0.32 1.66
CA TRP A 113 3.92 1.14 2.48
C TRP A 113 4.41 2.40 1.77
N SER A 114 4.54 2.37 0.44
CA SER A 114 4.88 3.57 -0.32
C SER A 114 3.80 4.67 -0.20
N LEU A 115 2.52 4.28 -0.06
CA LEU A 115 1.41 5.21 0.21
C LEU A 115 1.51 5.80 1.62
N VAL A 116 1.87 4.98 2.62
CA VAL A 116 2.13 5.45 3.99
C VAL A 116 3.26 6.49 3.97
N GLY A 117 4.35 6.20 3.27
CA GLY A 117 5.47 7.12 3.09
C GLY A 117 5.07 8.41 2.36
N ALA A 118 4.24 8.32 1.32
CA ALA A 118 3.74 9.48 0.61
C ALA A 118 2.90 10.40 1.52
N VAL A 119 2.01 9.83 2.35
CA VAL A 119 1.26 10.60 3.35
C VAL A 119 2.19 11.21 4.38
N ALA A 120 3.17 10.46 4.88
CA ALA A 120 4.16 10.99 5.83
C ALA A 120 4.91 12.19 5.24
N LEU A 121 5.35 12.10 3.98
CA LEU A 121 6.04 13.19 3.28
C LEU A 121 5.15 14.41 3.08
N LEU A 122 3.92 14.21 2.57
CA LEU A 122 2.94 15.28 2.38
C LEU A 122 2.58 15.94 3.71
N PHE A 123 2.37 15.17 4.77
CA PHE A 123 2.10 15.69 6.10
C PHE A 123 3.29 16.50 6.65
N GLY A 124 4.51 15.99 6.48
CA GLY A 124 5.73 16.68 6.93
C GLY A 124 6.00 17.99 6.20
N LEU A 125 5.74 18.06 4.89
CA LEU A 125 6.03 19.24 4.06
C LEU A 125 4.86 20.21 3.97
N LEU A 126 3.66 19.70 3.68
CA LEU A 126 2.47 20.49 3.34
C LEU A 126 1.18 19.80 3.82
N PRO A 127 0.81 19.87 5.11
CA PRO A 127 -0.30 19.10 5.68
C PRO A 127 -1.65 19.31 5.00
N ARG A 128 -1.88 20.51 4.43
CA ARG A 128 -3.08 20.82 3.65
C ARG A 128 -3.25 19.96 2.39
N ALA A 129 -2.16 19.38 1.89
CA ALA A 129 -2.16 18.53 0.70
C ALA A 129 -2.36 17.03 1.02
N VAL A 130 -2.50 16.63 2.29
CA VAL A 130 -2.68 15.21 2.66
C VAL A 130 -3.89 14.59 1.95
N ALA A 131 -4.96 15.35 1.72
CA ALA A 131 -6.14 14.87 0.97
C ALA A 131 -5.81 14.44 -0.48
N VAL A 132 -4.77 15.00 -1.09
CA VAL A 132 -4.32 14.66 -2.46
C VAL A 132 -3.80 13.22 -2.54
N SER A 133 -3.39 12.61 -1.43
CA SER A 133 -2.95 11.21 -1.40
C SER A 133 -4.02 10.22 -1.89
N TRP A 134 -5.31 10.53 -1.75
CA TRP A 134 -6.38 9.72 -2.31
C TRP A 134 -6.39 9.71 -3.84
N ALA A 135 -6.06 10.85 -4.48
CA ALA A 135 -5.94 10.92 -5.93
C ALA A 135 -4.80 10.02 -6.43
N VAL A 136 -3.72 9.90 -5.65
CA VAL A 136 -2.61 8.98 -5.95
C VAL A 136 -3.09 7.53 -5.92
N LEU A 137 -3.88 7.12 -4.92
CA LEU A 137 -4.44 5.77 -4.86
C LEU A 137 -5.42 5.49 -6.01
N VAL A 138 -6.30 6.45 -6.34
CA VAL A 138 -7.24 6.31 -7.46
C VAL A 138 -6.49 6.17 -8.78
N LEU A 139 -5.46 6.98 -9.00
CA LEU A 139 -4.60 6.88 -10.18
C LEU A 139 -3.88 5.53 -10.21
N ALA A 140 -3.31 5.08 -9.08
CA ALA A 140 -2.63 3.79 -8.99
C ALA A 140 -3.59 2.63 -9.29
N ALA A 141 -4.82 2.67 -8.76
CA ALA A 141 -5.87 1.70 -9.03
C ALA A 141 -6.26 1.69 -10.52
N PHE A 142 -6.47 2.87 -11.11
CA PHE A 142 -6.78 3.03 -12.53
C PHE A 142 -5.67 2.43 -13.40
N VAL A 143 -4.42 2.78 -13.11
CA VAL A 143 -3.25 2.25 -13.82
C VAL A 143 -3.15 0.74 -13.64
N ALA A 144 -3.31 0.21 -12.42
CA ALA A 144 -3.17 -1.23 -12.13
C ALA A 144 -4.26 -2.07 -12.81
N LEU A 145 -5.49 -1.55 -12.91
CA LEU A 145 -6.63 -2.25 -13.50
C LEU A 145 -6.75 -2.08 -15.01
N LEU A 146 -6.45 -0.89 -15.53
CA LEU A 146 -6.74 -0.48 -16.90
C LEU A 146 -5.49 -0.14 -17.72
N GLY A 147 -4.30 -0.13 -17.11
CA GLY A 147 -3.06 0.29 -17.77
C GLY A 147 -2.69 -0.54 -19.00
N GLY A 148 -3.06 -1.83 -19.03
CA GLY A 148 -2.89 -2.66 -20.25
C GLY A 148 -3.94 -2.39 -21.34
N SER A 149 -5.09 -1.82 -20.96
CA SER A 149 -6.21 -1.55 -21.90
C SER A 149 -6.20 -0.12 -22.43
N VAL A 150 -5.53 0.81 -21.73
CA VAL A 150 -5.45 2.23 -22.08
C VAL A 150 -4.00 2.57 -22.36
N ARG A 151 -3.72 3.20 -23.50
CA ARG A 151 -2.38 3.74 -23.81
C ARG A 151 -2.09 4.94 -22.91
N LEU A 152 -1.60 4.67 -21.71
CA LEU A 152 -1.13 5.69 -20.78
C LEU A 152 0.32 6.06 -21.10
N PRO A 153 0.72 7.33 -20.87
CA PRO A 153 2.10 7.72 -21.03
C PRO A 153 2.99 7.03 -19.99
N ASP A 154 4.22 6.68 -20.37
CA ASP A 154 5.14 5.86 -19.57
C ASP A 154 5.43 6.42 -18.18
N TRP A 155 5.44 7.75 -18.02
CA TRP A 155 5.66 8.36 -16.72
C TRP A 155 4.52 8.06 -15.73
N ALA A 156 3.28 7.92 -16.21
CA ALA A 156 2.11 7.66 -15.37
C ALA A 156 2.05 6.19 -14.93
N THR A 157 2.43 5.27 -15.82
CA THR A 157 2.52 3.83 -15.51
C THR A 157 3.68 3.56 -14.56
N ASN A 158 4.85 4.16 -14.81
CA ASN A 158 6.05 3.96 -13.99
C ASN A 158 5.94 4.56 -12.59
N LEU A 159 5.05 5.52 -12.37
CA LEU A 159 4.84 6.11 -11.05
C LEU A 159 4.08 5.17 -10.09
N SER A 160 3.32 4.20 -10.61
CA SER A 160 2.50 3.32 -9.78
C SER A 160 3.34 2.21 -9.14
N PRO A 161 3.48 2.15 -7.82
CA PRO A 161 4.21 1.08 -7.14
C PRO A 161 3.50 -0.28 -7.28
N PHE A 162 2.18 -0.28 -7.51
CA PHE A 162 1.40 -1.49 -7.74
C PHE A 162 1.70 -2.14 -9.10
N GLN A 163 2.06 -1.36 -10.12
CA GLN A 163 2.45 -1.88 -11.43
C GLN A 163 3.77 -2.65 -11.40
N HIS A 164 4.69 -2.23 -10.54
CA HIS A 164 5.99 -2.88 -10.37
C HIS A 164 5.94 -4.09 -9.43
N THR A 165 4.77 -4.39 -8.86
CA THR A 165 4.59 -5.54 -7.96
C THR A 165 4.26 -6.79 -8.79
N PRO A 166 4.98 -7.92 -8.61
CA PRO A 166 4.69 -9.14 -9.35
C PRO A 166 3.30 -9.68 -9.00
N ARG A 167 2.54 -10.07 -10.03
CA ARG A 167 1.15 -10.52 -9.89
C ARG A 167 1.12 -12.01 -9.55
N LEU A 168 1.56 -12.36 -8.35
CA LEU A 168 1.45 -13.74 -7.87
C LEU A 168 -0.04 -14.16 -7.79
N PRO A 169 -0.39 -15.42 -8.11
CA PRO A 169 0.49 -16.53 -8.51
C PRO A 169 0.77 -16.65 -10.02
N VAL A 170 0.45 -15.63 -10.83
CA VAL A 170 0.63 -15.65 -12.29
C VAL A 170 2.08 -15.37 -12.70
N ASP A 171 2.69 -14.33 -12.13
CA ASP A 171 4.08 -13.96 -12.43
C ASP A 171 5.05 -14.72 -11.51
N ALA A 172 6.34 -14.79 -11.89
CA ALA A 172 7.39 -15.24 -10.98
C ALA A 172 7.71 -14.18 -9.92
N LEU A 173 8.15 -14.61 -8.74
CA LEU A 173 8.57 -13.68 -7.68
C LEU A 173 9.80 -12.87 -8.12
N ALA A 174 9.61 -11.58 -8.32
CA ALA A 174 10.68 -10.63 -8.62
C ALA A 174 11.04 -9.80 -7.38
N VAL A 175 12.16 -10.14 -6.72
CA VAL A 175 12.58 -9.48 -5.47
C VAL A 175 13.14 -8.07 -5.72
N ALA A 176 13.81 -7.85 -6.85
CA ALA A 176 14.42 -6.57 -7.18
C ALA A 176 13.44 -5.38 -7.17
N PRO A 177 12.28 -5.40 -7.87
CA PRO A 177 11.34 -4.29 -7.83
C PRO A 177 10.74 -4.09 -6.42
N LEU A 178 10.47 -5.16 -5.67
CA LEU A 178 9.99 -5.08 -4.29
C LEU A 178 10.98 -4.36 -3.37
N ALA A 179 12.28 -4.64 -3.53
CA ALA A 179 13.34 -3.96 -2.79
C ALA A 179 13.38 -2.46 -3.13
N VAL A 180 13.29 -2.10 -4.41
CA VAL A 180 13.27 -0.70 -4.86
C VAL A 180 12.06 0.04 -4.27
N ILE A 181 10.86 -0.53 -4.37
CA ILE A 181 9.64 0.08 -3.80
C ILE A 181 9.78 0.26 -2.28
N THR A 182 10.36 -0.73 -1.58
CA THR A 182 10.58 -0.66 -0.14
C THR A 182 11.54 0.47 0.23
N VAL A 183 12.65 0.61 -0.51
CA VAL A 183 13.61 1.71 -0.30
C VAL A 183 12.93 3.07 -0.53
N ILE A 184 12.11 3.19 -1.57
CA ILE A 184 11.32 4.42 -1.83
C ILE A 184 10.38 4.69 -0.65
N ALA A 185 9.62 3.69 -0.18
CA ALA A 185 8.70 3.83 0.94
C ALA A 185 9.41 4.31 2.23
N VAL A 186 10.58 3.72 2.54
CA VAL A 186 11.42 4.14 3.67
C VAL A 186 11.92 5.58 3.48
N GLY A 187 12.40 5.92 2.28
CA GLY A 187 12.89 7.27 1.96
C GLY A 187 11.79 8.34 2.09
N LEU A 188 10.59 8.09 1.57
CA LEU A 188 9.44 8.97 1.71
C LEU A 188 9.05 9.16 3.18
N THR A 189 9.00 8.06 3.94
CA THR A 189 8.67 8.08 5.38
C THR A 189 9.71 8.87 6.17
N ALA A 190 11.00 8.59 5.97
CA ALA A 190 12.09 9.29 6.63
C ALA A 190 12.10 10.78 6.26
N GLY A 191 11.91 11.11 4.99
CA GLY A 191 11.80 12.49 4.51
C GLY A 191 10.65 13.24 5.17
N GLY A 192 9.48 12.61 5.29
CA GLY A 192 8.32 13.18 5.98
C GLY A 192 8.54 13.42 7.47
N VAL A 193 9.14 12.46 8.17
CA VAL A 193 9.48 12.62 9.60
C VAL A 193 10.54 13.71 9.80
N LEU A 194 11.55 13.80 8.92
CA LEU A 194 12.55 14.86 8.96
C LEU A 194 11.95 16.24 8.67
N ALA A 195 11.05 16.34 7.70
CA ALA A 195 10.33 17.58 7.39
C ALA A 195 9.46 18.04 8.57
N LEU A 196 8.77 17.11 9.25
CA LEU A 196 7.99 17.41 10.45
C LEU A 196 8.84 17.95 11.61
N ARG A 197 10.10 17.52 11.73
CA ARG A 197 11.04 18.05 12.74
C ARG A 197 11.42 19.50 12.47
N ARG A 198 11.42 19.93 11.20
CA ARG A 198 11.83 21.28 10.78
C ARG A 198 10.65 22.26 10.71
N ARG A 199 9.40 21.78 10.62
CA ARG A 199 8.21 22.64 10.66
C ARG A 199 7.88 23.06 12.08
N ASP A 200 7.66 24.35 12.28
CA ASP A 200 7.00 24.87 13.47
C ASP A 200 5.52 24.47 13.42
N ILE A 201 5.03 23.92 14.54
CA ILE A 201 3.63 23.56 14.74
C ILE A 201 3.04 24.67 15.60
N GLY A 202 2.13 25.44 15.04
CA GLY A 202 1.40 26.54 15.65
C GLY A 202 0.04 26.66 14.98
#